data_AF-A0A5K0W4W7-F1
#
_entry.id   AF-A0A5K0W4W7-F1
#
_cell.length_a   1.000
_cell.length_b   1.000
_cell.length_c   1.000
_cell.angle_alpha   90.00
_cell.angle_beta   90.00
_cell.angle_gamma   90.00
#
_symmetry.space_group_name_H-M   'P 1'
#
loop_
_entity.id
_entity.type
_entity.pdbx_description
1 polymer ?
#
loop_
_entity_poly.entity_id
_entity_poly.type
_entity_poly.pdbx_seq_one_letter_code
_entity_poly.pdbx_strand_id
1 'polypeptide(L)' 'AAGISKKLAPTIGIAVDHRRRNRSLEGLQANVQRLKTYKAKLVIFPRRARHFK' A
#
# COMPACT_ATOMS: atom_id res chain seq x y z
N ALA A 1 -6.51 -5.03 -4.08
CA ALA A 1 -6.15 -6.12 -3.15
C ALA A 1 -5.95 -5.64 -1.70
N ALA A 2 -5.13 -4.61 -1.42
CA ALA A 2 -4.95 -4.07 -0.06
C ALA A 2 -5.66 -2.73 0.23
N GLY A 3 -6.56 -2.27 -0.65
CA GLY A 3 -7.26 -0.99 -0.50
C GLY A 3 -6.37 0.26 -0.63
N ILE A 4 -5.17 0.13 -1.19
CA ILE A 4 -4.24 1.23 -1.45
C ILE A 4 -4.32 1.59 -2.94
N SER A 5 -4.55 2.86 -3.25
CA SER A 5 -4.60 3.31 -4.65
C SER A 5 -3.20 3.33 -5.27
N LYS A 6 -3.10 3.00 -6.57
CA LYS A 6 -1.82 2.94 -7.31
C LYS A 6 -1.07 4.28 -7.27
N LYS A 7 -1.78 5.41 -7.28
CA LYS A 7 -1.19 6.76 -7.26
C LYS A 7 -0.70 7.17 -5.88
N LEU A 8 -1.35 6.67 -4.82
CA LEU A 8 -0.94 6.94 -3.43
C LEU A 8 0.22 6.06 -2.99
N ALA A 9 0.33 4.82 -3.50
CA ALA A 9 1.37 3.88 -3.08
C ALA A 9 2.81 4.44 -3.12
N PRO A 10 3.26 5.15 -4.17
CA PRO A 10 4.61 5.74 -4.21
C PRO A 10 4.83 6.81 -3.14
N THR A 11 3.79 7.59 -2.79
CA THR A 11 3.91 8.68 -1.80
C THR A 11 4.08 8.16 -0.37
N ILE A 12 3.61 6.94 -0.12
CA ILE A 12 3.75 6.24 1.16
C ILE A 12 4.91 5.22 1.13
N GLY A 13 5.81 5.30 0.16
CA GLY A 13 7.01 4.46 0.10
C GLY A 13 6.79 3.02 -0.38
N ILE A 14 5.67 2.73 -1.06
CA ILE A 14 5.38 1.41 -1.63
C ILE A 14 5.74 1.41 -3.11
N ALA A 15 6.71 0.58 -3.50
CA ALA A 15 7.05 0.37 -4.90
C ALA A 15 5.90 -0.32 -5.67
N VAL A 16 5.55 0.25 -6.83
CA VAL A 16 4.53 -0.32 -7.72
C VAL A 16 5.15 -0.73 -9.03
N ASP A 17 5.09 -2.02 -9.33
CA ASP A 17 5.38 -2.56 -10.65
C ASP A 17 4.06 -2.87 -11.38
N HIS A 18 3.80 -2.16 -12.47
CA HIS A 18 2.58 -2.34 -13.28
C HIS A 18 2.72 -3.44 -14.34
N ARG A 19 3.94 -3.91 -14.63
CA ARG A 19 4.19 -5.00 -15.58
C ARG A 19 4.05 -6.36 -14.92
N ARG A 20 4.30 -6.44 -13.60
CA ARG A 20 4.20 -7.67 -12.83
C ARG A 20 2.76 -8.21 -12.80
N ARG A 21 2.60 -9.49 -13.15
CA ARG A 21 1.38 -10.27 -12.96
C ARG A 21 1.67 -11.41 -11.98
N ASN A 22 0.81 -11.60 -10.97
CA ASN A 22 0.91 -12.76 -10.08
C ASN A 22 0.37 -13.99 -10.81
N ARG A 23 1.14 -15.07 -10.83
CA ARG A 23 0.75 -16.35 -11.43
C ARG A 23 0.12 -17.33 -10.43
N SER A 24 0.30 -17.06 -9.14
CA SER A 24 -0.15 -17.91 -8.04
C SER A 24 -1.02 -17.12 -7.04
N LEU A 25 -1.96 -17.81 -6.39
CA LEU A 25 -2.86 -17.21 -5.40
C LEU A 25 -2.13 -16.95 -4.08
N GLU A 26 -1.22 -17.84 -3.72
CA GLU A 26 -0.40 -17.80 -2.51
C GLU A 26 0.46 -16.52 -2.53
N GLY A 27 1.11 -16.23 -3.67
CA GLY A 27 1.91 -15.03 -3.85
C GLY A 27 1.07 -13.75 -3.78
N LEU A 28 -0.17 -13.78 -4.26
CA LEU A 28 -1.10 -12.66 -4.12
C LEU A 28 -1.49 -12.45 -2.65
N GLN A 29 -1.87 -13.52 -1.94
CA GLN A 29 -2.30 -13.48 -0.55
C GLN A 29 -1.17 -12.99 0.38
N ALA A 30 0.04 -13.52 0.23
CA ALA A 30 1.21 -13.08 1.00
C ALA A 30 1.48 -11.58 0.81
N ASN A 31 1.39 -11.09 -0.43
CA ASN A 31 1.55 -9.67 -0.73
C ASN A 31 0.45 -8.80 -0.13
N VAL A 32 -0.80 -9.26 -0.16
CA VAL A 32 -1.93 -8.56 0.48
C VAL A 32 -1.70 -8.45 1.98
N GLN A 33 -1.30 -9.53 2.63
CA GLN A 33 -1.02 -9.52 4.06
C GLN A 33 0.12 -8.56 4.39
N ARG A 34 1.22 -8.60 3.63
CA ARG A 34 2.35 -7.67 3.78
C ARG A 34 1.91 -6.20 3.71
N LEU A 35 1.08 -5.85 2.73
CA LEU A 35 0.60 -4.48 2.54
C LEU A 35 -0.36 -4.04 3.66
N LYS A 36 -1.21 -4.94 4.17
CA LYS A 36 -2.07 -4.66 5.32
C LYS A 36 -1.25 -4.39 6.58
N THR A 37 -0.25 -5.23 6.86
CA THR A 37 0.66 -5.05 8.00
C THR A 37 1.45 -3.75 7.88
N TYR A 38 1.94 -3.41 6.69
CA TYR A 38 2.63 -2.14 6.45
C TYR A 38 1.72 -0.94 6.76
N LYS A 39 0.49 -0.96 6.22
CA LYS A 39 -0.49 0.12 6.46
C LYS A 39 -0.81 0.29 7.95
N ALA A 40 -0.93 -0.80 8.71
CA ALA A 40 -1.21 -0.74 10.15
C ALA A 40 -0.05 -0.13 10.96
N LYS A 41 1.20 -0.28 10.49
CA LYS A 41 2.40 0.26 11.15
C LYS A 41 2.79 1.65 10.65
N LEU A 42 2.19 2.12 9.57
CA LEU A 42 2.57 3.36 8.90
C LEU A 42 1.98 4.58 9.64
N VAL A 43 2.85 5.52 10.00
CA VAL A 43 2.46 6.83 10.54
C VAL A 43 2.58 7.86 9.43
N ILE A 44 1.47 8.53 9.09
CA ILE A 44 1.43 9.61 8.08
C ILE A 44 1.05 10.91 8.76
N PHE A 45 1.85 11.96 8.52
CA PHE A 45 1.52 13.30 8.95
C PHE A 45 0.66 14.01 7.89
N PRO A 46 -0.38 14.77 8.29
CA PRO A 46 -1.17 15.53 7.34
C PRO A 46 -0.34 16.68 6.77
N ARG A 47 -0.58 17.01 5.50
CA ARG A 47 0.11 18.14 4.83
C ARG A 47 -0.22 19.50 5.47
N ARG A 48 -1.39 19.62 6.11
CA ARG A 48 -1.82 20.82 6.85
C ARG A 48 -2.27 20.39 8.24
N ALA A 49 -1.83 21.11 9.27
CA ALA A 49 -2.01 20.74 10.68
C ALA A 49 -3.47 20.50 11.13
N ARG A 50 -4.46 21.11 10.46
CA ARG A 50 -5.89 21.03 10.84
C ARG A 50 -6.72 20.07 9.99
N HIS A 51 -6.11 19.39 9.02
CA HIS A 51 -6.83 18.50 8.11
C HIS A 51 -6.39 17.05 8.36
N PHE A 52 -6.78 16.51 9.51
CA PHE A 52 -6.84 15.08 9.70
C PHE A 52 -8.15 14.58 9.07
N LYS A 53 -8.04 13.65 8.14
CA LYS A 53 -9.19 12.87 7.65
C LYS A 53 -9.19 11.53 8.35
#